data_AF-A0A6I9Y5R5-F1
#
_entry.id   AF-A0A6I9Y5R5-F1
#
_cell.length_a   1.000
_cell.length_b   1.000
_cell.length_c   1.000
_cell.angle_alpha   90.00
_cell.angle_beta   90.00
_cell.angle_gamma   90.00
#
_symmetry.space_group_name_H-M   'P 1'
#
loop_
_entity.id
_entity.type
_entity.pdbx_description
1 polymer ?
#
loop_
_entity_poly.entity_id
_entity_poly.type
_entity_poly.pdbx_seq_one_letter_code
_entity_poly.pdbx_strand_id
1 'polypeptide(L)'
;MKELNFEKDDDSNGHIDFITAASNLRAKVYNIEPADRLKTKRIAGKIIPAIATSTAAVSGLVALELIKVVGVCPFQAYKNCFFNLAIPIIVFSETAAVRKTEIRNGISFTIWDRWTIHGKDNFTLLDFINTVKEKYGIEPIMVVQGVKMLYVPVMPGHVKRLKLT
;
A
#
# COMPACT_ATOMS: atom_id res chain seq x y z
N MET A 1 -19.28 28.60 17.25
CA MET A 1 -19.08 27.41 18.11
C MET A 1 -17.70 26.86 17.80
N LYS A 2 -16.87 26.54 18.80
CA LYS A 2 -15.50 26.03 18.57
C LYS A 2 -15.56 24.51 18.39
N GLU A 3 -15.02 24.00 17.30
CA GLU A 3 -14.91 22.56 17.07
C GLU A 3 -13.89 21.95 18.05
N LEU A 4 -14.20 20.73 18.51
CA LEU A 4 -13.41 20.01 19.49
C LEU A 4 -12.65 18.90 18.78
N ASN A 5 -11.32 19.01 18.74
CA ASN A 5 -10.47 18.02 18.08
C ASN A 5 -10.19 16.86 19.05
N PHE A 6 -10.52 15.64 18.62
CA PHE A 6 -10.27 14.46 19.43
C PHE A 6 -8.77 14.23 19.62
N GLU A 7 -8.33 14.35 20.87
CA GLU A 7 -7.01 13.96 21.35
C GLU A 7 -7.16 12.90 22.43
N LYS A 8 -6.55 11.73 22.21
CA LYS A 8 -6.66 10.55 23.08
C LYS A 8 -5.55 10.52 24.13
N ASP A 9 -4.41 11.16 23.86
CA ASP A 9 -3.20 11.06 24.67
C ASP A 9 -3.14 12.16 25.75
N ASP A 10 -3.96 13.21 25.63
CA ASP A 10 -4.20 14.19 26.69
C ASP A 10 -5.33 13.73 27.61
N ASP A 11 -4.95 13.35 28.84
CA ASP A 11 -5.91 12.86 29.84
C ASP A 11 -6.69 13.99 30.55
N SER A 12 -6.34 15.25 30.32
CA SER A 12 -6.97 16.42 30.96
C SER A 12 -8.16 17.00 30.19
N ASN A 13 -8.31 16.65 28.90
CA ASN A 13 -9.36 17.19 28.03
C ASN A 13 -10.74 16.53 28.20
N GLY A 14 -10.84 15.46 28.99
CA GLY A 14 -12.08 14.73 29.26
C GLY A 14 -12.66 13.94 28.08
N HIS A 15 -11.98 13.85 26.93
CA HIS A 15 -12.48 13.15 25.75
C HIS A 15 -12.72 11.66 26.02
N ILE A 16 -11.71 10.99 26.59
CA ILE A 16 -11.78 9.57 26.92
C ILE A 16 -12.80 9.32 28.04
N ASP A 17 -12.92 10.25 28.99
CA ASP A 17 -13.88 10.13 30.10
C ASP A 17 -15.31 10.19 29.59
N PHE A 18 -15.59 11.13 28.67
CA PHE A 18 -16.88 11.21 27.99
C PHE A 18 -17.20 9.92 27.22
N ILE A 19 -16.26 9.43 26.40
CA ILE A 19 -16.46 8.21 25.59
C ILE A 19 -16.67 6.99 26.50
N THR A 20 -15.92 6.88 27.60
CA THR A 20 -16.02 5.77 28.57
C THR A 20 -17.36 5.80 29.29
N ALA A 21 -17.79 6.96 29.80
CA ALA A 21 -19.06 7.09 30.48
C ALA A 21 -20.24 6.82 29.52
N ALA A 22 -20.23 7.42 28.33
CA ALA A 22 -21.28 7.23 27.34
C ALA A 22 -21.38 5.78 26.86
N SER A 23 -20.24 5.12 26.59
CA SER A 23 -20.22 3.72 26.16
C SER A 23 -20.70 2.79 27.27
N ASN A 24 -20.30 3.01 28.53
CA ASN A 24 -20.70 2.19 29.67
C ASN A 24 -22.19 2.36 30.03
N LEU A 25 -22.74 3.58 29.93
CA LEU A 25 -24.18 3.80 30.10
C LEU A 25 -24.97 3.02 29.05
N ARG A 26 -24.54 3.07 27.78
CA ARG A 26 -25.15 2.29 26.71
C ARG A 26 -24.97 0.78 26.94
N ALA A 27 -23.78 0.34 27.36
CA ALA A 27 -23.50 -1.06 27.66
C ALA A 27 -24.47 -1.60 28.73
N LYS A 28 -24.70 -0.83 29.80
CA LYS A 28 -25.64 -1.19 30.87
C LYS A 28 -27.08 -1.36 30.36
N VAL A 29 -27.55 -0.52 29.44
CA VAL A 29 -28.89 -0.64 28.85
C VAL A 29 -29.06 -1.96 28.08
N TYR A 30 -28.00 -2.43 27.42
CA TYR A 30 -28.02 -3.68 26.64
C TYR A 30 -27.42 -4.88 27.39
N ASN A 31 -27.20 -4.77 28.70
CA ASN A 31 -26.58 -5.80 29.54
C ASN A 31 -25.22 -6.31 28.98
N ILE A 32 -24.40 -5.39 28.48
CA ILE A 32 -23.02 -5.63 28.02
C ILE A 32 -22.07 -5.24 29.17
N GLU A 33 -21.02 -6.04 29.36
CA GLU A 33 -19.96 -5.74 30.34
C GLU A 33 -19.31 -4.37 30.07
N PRO A 34 -19.25 -3.46 31.07
CA PRO A 34 -18.62 -2.16 30.91
C PRO A 34 -17.10 -2.29 30.73
N ALA A 35 -16.50 -1.31 30.04
CA ALA A 35 -15.06 -1.23 29.84
C ALA A 35 -14.45 -0.16 30.75
N ASP A 36 -13.22 -0.40 31.19
CA ASP A 36 -12.44 0.62 31.91
C ASP A 36 -11.93 1.70 30.94
N ARG A 37 -11.42 2.79 31.53
CA ARG A 37 -10.90 3.94 30.79
C ARG A 37 -9.77 3.53 29.85
N LEU A 38 -8.87 2.63 30.28
CA LEU A 38 -7.72 2.20 29.48
C LEU A 38 -8.14 1.34 28.28
N LYS A 39 -9.04 0.37 28.45
CA LYS A 39 -9.59 -0.42 27.34
C LYS A 39 -10.36 0.46 26.37
N THR A 40 -11.13 1.44 26.89
CA THR A 40 -11.83 2.42 26.05
C THR A 40 -10.84 3.29 25.27
N LYS A 41 -9.81 3.83 25.92
CA LYS A 41 -8.73 4.61 25.27
C LYS A 41 -8.02 3.79 24.19
N ARG A 42 -7.72 2.52 24.46
CA ARG A 42 -7.11 1.61 23.48
C ARG A 42 -7.99 1.42 22.24
N ILE A 43 -9.28 1.17 22.44
CA ILE A 43 -10.22 0.88 21.34
C ILE A 43 -10.57 2.17 20.57
N ALA A 44 -11.07 3.20 21.26
CA ALA A 44 -11.49 4.47 20.65
C ALA A 44 -10.31 5.22 20.02
N GLY A 45 -9.14 5.15 20.66
CA GLY A 45 -7.89 5.74 20.19
C GLY A 45 -7.14 4.91 19.15
N LYS A 46 -7.61 3.71 18.79
CA LYS A 46 -6.97 2.77 17.86
C LYS A 46 -5.48 2.55 18.18
N ILE A 47 -5.16 2.37 19.46
CA ILE A 47 -3.78 2.19 19.92
C ILE A 47 -3.25 0.83 19.45
N ILE A 48 -2.16 0.85 18.68
CA ILE A 48 -1.43 -0.34 18.27
C ILE A 48 -0.47 -0.72 19.41
N PRO A 49 -0.59 -1.92 20.02
CA PRO A 49 0.34 -2.37 21.03
C PRO A 49 1.76 -2.49 20.46
N ALA A 50 2.74 -1.95 21.16
CA ALA A 50 4.14 -2.01 20.76
C ALA A 50 5.04 -2.19 21.99
N ILE A 51 6.13 -2.95 21.83
CA ILE A 51 7.16 -3.14 22.85
C ILE A 51 8.53 -3.26 22.19
N ALA A 52 9.55 -2.71 22.84
CA ALA A 52 10.91 -2.59 22.29
C ALA A 52 11.53 -3.93 21.86
N THR A 53 11.19 -5.04 22.54
CA THR A 53 11.71 -6.38 22.21
C THR A 53 11.33 -6.82 20.80
N SER A 54 10.06 -6.63 20.40
CA SER A 54 9.60 -6.94 19.05
C SER A 54 10.25 -6.04 18.00
N THR A 55 10.39 -4.74 18.29
CA THR A 55 11.06 -3.79 17.40
C THR A 55 12.53 -4.13 17.19
N ALA A 56 13.25 -4.45 18.27
CA ALA A 56 14.66 -4.86 18.19
C ALA A 56 14.84 -6.14 17.37
N ALA A 57 13.96 -7.13 17.56
CA ALA A 57 13.97 -8.37 16.80
C ALA A 57 13.74 -8.13 15.29
N VAL A 58 12.71 -7.34 14.92
CA VAL A 58 12.47 -6.97 13.50
C VAL A 58 13.69 -6.26 12.92
N SER A 59 14.22 -5.25 13.60
CA SER A 59 15.37 -4.47 13.10
C SER A 59 16.61 -5.33 12.89
N GLY A 60 16.90 -6.26 13.81
CA GLY A 60 18.01 -7.20 13.66
C GLY A 60 17.85 -8.12 12.45
N LEU A 61 16.65 -8.68 12.26
CA LEU A 61 16.34 -9.54 11.11
C LEU A 61 16.44 -8.78 9.77
N VAL A 62 15.96 -7.53 9.72
CA VAL A 62 16.08 -6.67 8.53
C VAL A 62 17.55 -6.35 8.25
N ALA A 63 18.36 -6.07 9.27
CA ALA A 63 19.79 -5.83 9.09
C ALA A 63 20.53 -7.05 8.49
N LEU A 64 20.12 -8.28 8.84
CA LEU A 64 20.65 -9.49 8.22
C LEU A 64 20.30 -9.60 6.73
N GLU A 65 19.06 -9.29 6.34
CA GLU A 65 18.68 -9.27 4.92
C GLU A 65 19.39 -8.14 4.16
N LEU A 66 19.63 -7.00 4.80
CA LEU A 66 20.39 -5.88 4.21
C LEU A 66 21.81 -6.29 3.83
N ILE A 67 22.50 -7.08 4.66
CA ILE A 67 23.84 -7.61 4.34
C ILE A 67 23.79 -8.44 3.05
N LYS A 68 22.73 -9.25 2.86
CA LYS A 68 22.56 -10.06 1.63
C LYS A 68 22.33 -9.20 0.39
N VAL A 69 21.58 -8.10 0.53
CA VAL A 69 21.38 -7.11 -0.56
C VAL A 69 22.71 -6.49 -0.96
N VAL A 70 23.49 -6.00 0.01
CA VAL A 70 24.80 -5.37 -0.24
C VAL A 70 25.80 -6.37 -0.81
N GLY A 71 25.78 -7.62 -0.32
CA GLY A 71 26.62 -8.71 -0.79
C GLY A 71 26.19 -9.34 -2.12
N VAL A 72 25.15 -8.81 -2.79
CA VAL A 72 24.62 -9.29 -4.07
C VAL A 72 24.36 -10.81 -4.05
N CYS A 73 23.69 -11.28 -2.99
CA CYS A 73 23.37 -12.69 -2.82
C CYS A 73 22.29 -13.16 -3.82
N PRO A 74 22.29 -14.46 -4.20
CA PRO A 74 21.28 -15.02 -5.10
C PRO A 74 19.87 -14.97 -4.47
N PHE A 75 18.83 -14.95 -5.31
CA PHE A 75 17.44 -14.80 -4.90
C PHE A 75 17.00 -15.82 -3.82
N GLN A 76 17.50 -17.05 -3.90
CA GLN A 76 17.17 -18.14 -2.98
C GLN A 76 17.70 -17.91 -1.55
N ALA A 77 18.65 -16.99 -1.37
CA ALA A 77 19.22 -16.65 -0.06
C ALA A 77 18.31 -15.74 0.77
N TYR A 78 17.37 -15.03 0.15
CA TYR A 78 16.44 -14.14 0.84
C TYR A 78 15.33 -14.93 1.52
N LYS A 79 14.96 -14.50 2.73
CA LYS A 79 13.89 -15.13 3.51
C LYS A 79 12.98 -14.06 4.09
N ASN A 80 11.68 -14.30 4.01
CA ASN A 80 10.72 -13.58 4.84
C ASN A 80 10.73 -14.23 6.23
N CYS A 81 10.62 -13.41 7.28
CA CYS A 81 10.56 -13.88 8.65
C CYS A 81 9.25 -13.44 9.31
N PHE A 82 8.53 -14.40 9.89
CA PHE A 82 7.34 -14.17 10.70
C PHE A 82 7.64 -14.68 12.11
N PHE A 83 7.38 -13.87 13.12
CA PHE A 83 7.61 -14.32 14.50
C PHE A 83 6.54 -13.83 15.47
N ASN A 84 6.38 -14.60 16.54
CA ASN A 84 5.58 -14.24 17.70
C ASN A 84 6.36 -14.60 18.96
N LEU A 85 6.91 -13.57 19.63
CA LEU A 85 7.73 -13.73 20.84
C LEU A 85 6.90 -14.15 22.07
N ALA A 86 5.57 -14.08 22.02
CA ALA A 86 4.73 -14.55 23.12
C ALA A 86 4.61 -16.09 23.15
N ILE A 87 4.72 -16.77 22.00
CA ILE A 87 4.67 -18.24 21.85
C ILE A 87 6.07 -18.79 21.44
N PRO A 88 7.14 -18.02 21.67
CA PRO A 88 8.45 -18.13 21.01
C PRO A 88 8.51 -18.82 19.63
N ILE A 89 7.66 -18.42 18.67
CA ILE A 89 7.66 -18.99 17.31
C ILE A 89 8.38 -18.06 16.34
N ILE A 90 9.27 -18.62 15.51
CA ILE A 90 9.90 -17.95 14.37
C ILE A 90 9.76 -18.87 13.15
N VAL A 91 9.23 -18.34 12.06
CA VAL A 91 8.99 -19.05 10.80
C VAL A 91 9.62 -18.28 9.67
N PHE A 92 10.46 -18.96 8.89
CA PHE A 92 11.03 -18.41 7.68
C PHE A 92 10.29 -18.96 6.46
N SER A 93 9.97 -18.08 5.51
CA SER A 93 9.46 -18.49 4.20
C SER A 93 10.40 -18.01 3.11
N GLU A 94 10.41 -18.74 1.99
CA GLU A 94 11.07 -18.26 0.79
C GLU A 94 10.34 -17.06 0.20
N THR A 95 11.09 -16.22 -0.48
CA THR A 95 10.52 -15.10 -1.24
C THR A 95 9.83 -15.61 -2.48
N ALA A 96 8.64 -15.08 -2.77
CA ALA A 96 7.93 -15.41 -3.99
C ALA A 96 8.65 -14.80 -5.20
N ALA A 97 8.85 -15.62 -6.25
CA ALA A 97 9.32 -15.10 -7.52
C ALA A 97 8.30 -14.10 -8.08
N VAL A 98 8.82 -13.09 -8.80
CA VAL A 98 7.93 -12.10 -9.41
C VAL A 98 6.99 -12.75 -10.41
N ARG A 99 5.70 -12.43 -10.31
CA ARG A 99 4.70 -12.89 -11.28
C ARG A 99 4.98 -12.25 -12.63
N LYS A 100 5.25 -13.08 -13.63
CA LYS A 100 5.32 -12.69 -15.04
C LYS A 100 3.94 -12.85 -15.67
N THR A 101 3.46 -11.81 -16.31
CA THR A 101 2.20 -11.83 -17.06
C THR A 101 2.53 -11.77 -18.54
N GLU A 102 2.13 -12.79 -19.29
CA GLU A 102 2.27 -12.80 -20.75
C GLU A 102 1.16 -11.96 -21.38
N ILE A 103 1.55 -11.13 -22.35
CA ILE A 103 0.62 -10.30 -23.12
C ILE A 103 0.36 -10.96 -24.46
N ARG A 104 1.41 -11.08 -25.30
CA ARG A 104 1.32 -11.63 -26.65
C ARG A 104 2.70 -11.95 -27.23
N ASN A 105 2.79 -12.97 -28.08
CA ASN A 105 3.97 -13.28 -28.91
C ASN A 105 5.30 -13.32 -28.12
N GLY A 106 5.29 -13.88 -26.90
CA GLY A 106 6.47 -13.96 -26.04
C GLY A 106 6.81 -12.67 -25.27
N ILE A 107 6.03 -11.59 -25.42
CA ILE A 107 6.17 -10.39 -24.60
C ILE A 107 5.50 -10.62 -23.25
N SER A 108 6.28 -10.47 -22.18
CA SER A 108 5.81 -10.53 -20.80
C SER A 108 6.21 -9.28 -20.03
N PHE A 109 5.49 -9.01 -18.95
CA PHE A 109 5.83 -7.94 -18.03
C PHE A 109 5.64 -8.39 -16.58
N THR A 110 6.36 -7.71 -15.69
CA THR A 110 6.32 -7.85 -14.24
C THR A 110 6.01 -6.50 -13.60
N ILE A 111 5.82 -6.49 -12.28
CA ILE A 111 5.64 -5.24 -11.52
C ILE A 111 6.87 -4.31 -11.54
N TRP A 112 8.04 -4.84 -11.94
CA TRP A 112 9.30 -4.09 -11.99
C TRP A 112 9.60 -3.55 -13.39
N ASP A 113 8.90 -4.05 -14.41
CA ASP A 113 9.13 -3.65 -15.79
C ASP A 113 8.47 -2.29 -16.06
N ARG A 114 9.22 -1.42 -16.74
CA ARG A 114 8.74 -0.10 -17.16
C ARG A 114 9.06 0.14 -18.62
N TRP A 115 8.02 0.35 -19.42
CA TRP A 115 8.20 0.82 -20.80
C TRP A 115 8.34 2.33 -20.82
N THR A 116 9.44 2.78 -21.42
CA THR A 116 9.82 4.19 -21.40
C THR A 116 9.87 4.71 -22.83
N ILE A 117 9.11 5.76 -23.08
CA ILE A 117 9.04 6.47 -24.35
C ILE A 117 9.49 7.91 -24.10
N HIS A 118 10.35 8.41 -24.98
CA HIS A 118 10.85 9.77 -24.94
C HIS A 118 10.18 10.56 -26.06
N GLY A 119 9.31 11.49 -25.70
CA GLY A 119 8.66 12.41 -26.63
C GLY A 119 9.48 13.68 -26.88
N LYS A 120 9.09 14.44 -27.91
CA LYS A 120 9.55 15.81 -28.21
C LYS A 120 8.51 16.84 -27.75
N ASP A 121 8.79 18.13 -27.88
CA ASP A 121 7.88 19.21 -27.41
C ASP A 121 6.48 19.18 -28.04
N ASN A 122 6.32 18.68 -29.27
CA ASN A 122 5.04 18.51 -29.97
C ASN A 122 4.60 17.03 -30.05
N PHE A 123 4.92 16.21 -29.05
CA PHE A 123 4.61 14.77 -29.08
C PHE A 123 3.13 14.51 -28.83
N THR A 124 2.42 14.11 -29.88
CA THR A 124 0.98 13.85 -29.79
C THR A 124 0.69 12.48 -29.20
N LEU A 125 -0.55 12.27 -28.76
CA LEU A 125 -1.02 10.96 -28.29
C LEU A 125 -0.97 9.90 -29.40
N LEU A 126 -1.13 10.30 -30.66
CA LEU A 126 -0.93 9.42 -31.82
C LEU A 126 0.54 9.01 -31.96
N ASP A 127 1.48 9.94 -31.79
CA ASP A 127 2.90 9.64 -31.84
C ASP A 127 3.30 8.68 -30.72
N PHE A 128 2.72 8.85 -29.52
CA PHE A 128 2.88 7.89 -28.43
C PHE A 128 2.42 6.49 -28.82
N ILE A 129 1.20 6.35 -29.32
CA ILE A 129 0.60 5.06 -29.72
C ILE A 129 1.46 4.38 -30.80
N ASN A 130 1.88 5.13 -31.82
CA ASN A 130 2.73 4.62 -32.90
C ASN A 130 4.10 4.20 -32.37
N THR A 131 4.73 5.01 -31.51
CA THR A 131 6.03 4.70 -30.91
C THR A 131 5.97 3.45 -30.03
N VAL A 132 4.89 3.24 -29.26
CA VAL A 132 4.70 1.99 -28.50
C VAL A 132 4.62 0.80 -29.46
N LYS A 133 3.85 0.93 -30.54
CA LYS A 133 3.65 -0.13 -31.53
C LYS A 133 4.94 -0.50 -32.25
N GLU A 134 5.73 0.48 -32.67
CA GLU A 134 7.01 0.27 -33.34
C GLU A 134 8.08 -0.29 -32.39
N LYS A 135 8.21 0.29 -31.18
CA LYS A 135 9.29 -0.06 -30.25
C LYS A 135 9.04 -1.37 -29.50
N TYR A 136 7.78 -1.63 -29.13
CA TYR A 136 7.41 -2.74 -28.26
C TYR A 136 6.50 -3.77 -28.95
N GLY A 137 6.01 -3.51 -30.17
CA GLY A 137 5.13 -4.45 -30.88
C GLY A 137 3.73 -4.59 -30.27
N ILE A 138 3.33 -3.65 -29.40
CA ILE A 138 2.05 -3.67 -28.68
C ILE A 138 1.20 -2.53 -29.20
N GLU A 139 -0.08 -2.79 -29.45
CA GLU A 139 -1.05 -1.78 -29.85
C GLU A 139 -1.85 -1.30 -28.62
N PRO A 140 -1.63 -0.07 -28.12
CA PRO A 140 -2.36 0.45 -26.98
C PRO A 140 -3.85 0.63 -27.29
N ILE A 141 -4.71 -0.09 -26.56
CA ILE A 141 -6.17 0.06 -26.66
C ILE A 141 -6.72 1.18 -25.78
N MET A 142 -5.99 1.55 -24.72
CA MET A 142 -6.41 2.55 -23.75
C MET A 142 -5.20 3.21 -23.11
N VAL A 143 -5.28 4.54 -22.91
CA VAL A 143 -4.26 5.33 -22.22
C VAL A 143 -4.91 6.10 -21.09
N VAL A 144 -4.37 5.95 -19.87
CA VAL A 144 -4.90 6.54 -18.63
C VAL A 144 -3.78 7.22 -17.87
N GLN A 145 -4.06 8.40 -17.32
CA GLN A 145 -3.18 9.13 -16.41
C GLN A 145 -3.86 9.29 -15.05
N GLY A 146 -3.43 8.50 -14.07
CA GLY A 146 -4.09 8.42 -12.76
C GLY A 146 -5.55 7.94 -12.92
N VAL A 147 -6.51 8.80 -12.59
CA VAL A 147 -7.95 8.52 -12.77
C VAL A 147 -8.53 9.07 -14.08
N LYS A 148 -7.73 9.78 -14.90
CA LYS A 148 -8.19 10.43 -16.13
C LYS A 148 -7.95 9.53 -17.34
N MET A 149 -9.01 9.22 -18.07
CA MET A 149 -8.93 8.48 -19.34
C MET A 149 -8.54 9.43 -20.47
N LEU A 150 -7.32 9.29 -20.99
CA LEU A 150 -6.81 10.13 -22.08
C LEU A 150 -7.31 9.62 -23.45
N TYR A 151 -7.23 8.31 -23.66
CA TYR A 151 -7.66 7.66 -24.90
C TYR A 151 -8.38 6.34 -24.64
N VAL A 152 -9.57 6.19 -25.21
CA VAL A 152 -10.36 4.97 -25.28
C VAL A 152 -11.15 5.01 -26.60
N PRO A 153 -10.93 4.11 -27.57
CA PRO A 153 -11.57 4.17 -28.89
C PRO A 153 -13.10 4.18 -28.84
N VAL A 154 -13.68 3.51 -27.84
CA VAL A 154 -15.14 3.37 -27.67
C VAL A 154 -15.80 4.64 -27.12
N MET A 155 -15.03 5.53 -26.47
CA MET A 155 -15.61 6.74 -25.87
C MET A 155 -15.74 7.89 -26.90
N PRO A 156 -16.91 8.54 -26.99
CA PRO A 156 -17.13 9.63 -27.93
C PRO A 156 -16.18 10.81 -27.63
N GLY A 157 -15.58 11.36 -28.69
CA GLY A 157 -14.67 12.51 -28.60
C GLY A 157 -13.21 12.17 -28.25
N HIS A 158 -12.90 10.95 -27.80
CA HIS A 158 -11.52 10.55 -27.48
C HIS A 158 -10.65 10.38 -28.74
N VAL A 159 -11.26 9.97 -29.87
CA VAL A 159 -10.57 9.88 -31.16
C VAL A 159 -10.04 11.25 -31.62
N LYS A 160 -10.74 12.35 -31.29
CA LYS A 160 -10.28 13.72 -31.62
C LYS A 160 -9.04 14.14 -30.83
N ARG A 161 -8.78 13.50 -29.68
CA ARG A 161 -7.63 13.82 -28.81
C ARG A 161 -6.31 13.23 -29.28
N LEU A 162 -6.35 12.33 -30.27
CA LEU A 162 -5.13 11.72 -30.83
C LEU A 162 -4.17 12.74 -31.42
N LYS A 163 -4.67 13.85 -31.96
CA LYS A 163 -3.87 14.93 -32.57
C LYS A 163 -3.57 16.08 -31.62
N LEU A 164 -4.00 15.98 -30.36
CA LEU A 164 -3.72 17.00 -29.36
C LEU A 164 -2.36 16.70 -28.73
N THR A 165 -1.56 17.75 -28.55
CA THR A 165 -0.36 17.79 -27.71
C THR A 165 -0.75 17.95 -26.25
#